data_AF-A0A2M7IYG3-F1
#
_entry.id   AF-A0A2M7IYG3-F1
#
_cell.length_a   1.000
_cell.length_b   1.000
_cell.length_c   1.000
_cell.angle_alpha   90.00
_cell.angle_beta   90.00
_cell.angle_gamma   90.00
#
_symmetry.space_group_name_H-M   'P 1'
#
loop_
_entity.id
_entity.type
_entity.pdbx_description
1 polymer ?
#
loop_
_entity_poly.entity_id
_entity_poly.type
_entity_poly.pdbx_seq_one_letter_code
_entity_poly.pdbx_strand_id
1 'polypeptide(L)'
;YPWLLSFKLNSAARGLAVDLRYVQQKAVAEQIDYGVYFGVDFYQLKRFGSTSTTVLLSKPLPRDVRFSQVSGFNANEVIFNVYGAVEEAGNIILTNSRNETKALNIRPSGFVKVY
;
A
#
# COMPACT_ATOMS: atom_id res chain seq x y z
N TYR A 1 -21.37 -12.10 11.88
CA TYR A 1 -21.38 -13.07 10.75
C TYR A 1 -19.96 -13.36 10.28
N PRO A 2 -19.52 -14.63 10.25
CA PRO A 2 -18.12 -15.00 9.98
C PRO A 2 -17.59 -14.60 8.59
N TRP A 3 -18.44 -14.60 7.56
CA TRP A 3 -18.05 -14.28 6.17
C TRP A 3 -17.69 -12.80 5.95
N LEU A 4 -18.22 -11.89 6.78
CA LEU A 4 -17.98 -10.45 6.65
C LEU A 4 -16.51 -10.10 6.85
N LEU A 5 -15.81 -10.84 7.72
CA LEU A 5 -14.39 -10.61 8.02
C LEU A 5 -13.50 -10.94 6.82
N SER A 6 -13.78 -12.04 6.12
CA SER A 6 -13.08 -12.42 4.90
C SER A 6 -13.36 -11.43 3.77
N PHE A 7 -14.60 -10.95 3.65
CA PHE A 7 -14.96 -9.92 2.67
C PHE A 7 -14.22 -8.60 2.93
N LYS A 8 -14.19 -8.12 4.18
CA LYS A 8 -13.44 -6.92 4.58
C LYS A 8 -11.95 -7.05 4.27
N LEU A 9 -11.32 -8.18 4.58
CA LEU A 9 -9.90 -8.43 4.30
C LEU A 9 -9.63 -8.38 2.79
N ASN A 10 -10.46 -9.04 1.99
CA ASN A 10 -10.36 -9.02 0.53
C ASN A 10 -10.53 -7.61 -0.04
N SER A 11 -11.53 -6.87 0.45
CA SER A 11 -11.81 -5.50 0.02
C SER A 11 -10.65 -4.56 0.38
N ALA A 12 -10.11 -4.68 1.60
CA ALA A 12 -8.95 -3.90 2.03
C ALA A 12 -7.71 -4.17 1.17
N ALA A 13 -7.41 -5.44 0.89
CA ALA A 13 -6.26 -5.82 0.06
C ALA A 13 -6.40 -5.28 -1.38
N ARG A 14 -7.59 -5.41 -1.98
CA ARG A 14 -7.85 -4.88 -3.34
C ARG A 14 -7.83 -3.35 -3.36
N GLY A 15 -8.42 -2.70 -2.35
CA GLY A 15 -8.41 -1.25 -2.22
C GLY A 15 -6.98 -0.71 -2.14
N LEU A 16 -6.15 -1.31 -1.29
CA LEU A 16 -4.74 -0.94 -1.19
C LEU A 16 -3.98 -1.16 -2.51
N ALA A 17 -4.25 -2.25 -3.23
CA ALA A 17 -3.64 -2.48 -4.54
C ALA A 17 -4.05 -1.42 -5.58
N VAL A 18 -5.31 -0.97 -5.55
CA VAL A 18 -5.79 0.14 -6.40
C VAL A 18 -5.09 1.44 -6.02
N ASP A 19 -4.93 1.73 -4.74
CA ASP A 19 -4.26 2.94 -4.28
C ASP A 19 -2.76 2.96 -4.62
N LEU A 20 -2.07 1.81 -4.48
CA LEU A 20 -0.69 1.65 -4.93
C LEU A 20 -0.56 1.92 -6.43
N ARG A 21 -1.47 1.37 -7.24
CA ARG A 21 -1.49 1.64 -8.68
C ARG A 21 -1.81 3.10 -9.00
N TYR A 22 -2.68 3.73 -8.22
CA TYR A 22 -3.02 5.14 -8.38
C TYR A 22 -1.81 6.03 -8.13
N VAL A 23 -1.08 5.84 -7.03
CA VAL A 23 0.13 6.64 -6.75
C VAL A 23 1.22 6.37 -7.78
N GLN A 24 1.36 5.13 -8.27
CA GLN A 24 2.26 4.81 -9.38
C GLN A 24 1.92 5.61 -10.65
N GLN A 25 0.64 5.66 -11.04
CA GLN A 25 0.18 6.42 -12.19
C GLN A 25 0.41 7.92 -12.01
N LYS A 26 0.21 8.44 -10.79
CA LYS A 26 0.51 9.82 -10.43
C LYS A 26 1.99 10.14 -10.56
N ALA A 27 2.88 9.26 -10.14
CA ALA A 27 4.32 9.47 -10.27
C ALA A 27 4.74 9.64 -11.73
N VAL A 28 4.24 8.75 -12.60
CA VAL A 28 4.51 8.82 -14.05
C VAL A 28 3.89 10.07 -14.68
N ALA A 29 2.63 10.38 -14.35
CA ALA A 29 1.91 11.49 -14.98
C ALA A 29 2.49 12.86 -14.59
N GLU A 30 2.91 13.02 -13.34
CA GLU A 30 3.35 14.32 -12.81
C GLU A 30 4.88 14.46 -12.78
N GLN A 31 5.62 13.40 -13.13
CA GLN A 31 7.09 13.38 -13.11
C GLN A 31 7.67 13.76 -11.74
N ILE A 32 7.04 13.25 -10.67
CA ILE A 32 7.41 13.45 -9.27
C ILE A 32 7.22 12.11 -8.55
N ASP A 33 7.97 11.84 -7.49
CA ASP A 33 7.82 10.59 -6.75
C ASP A 33 6.55 10.59 -5.89
N TYR A 34 5.84 9.46 -5.89
CA TYR A 34 4.63 9.26 -5.10
C TYR A 34 4.67 7.90 -4.43
N GLY A 35 3.99 7.74 -3.30
CA GLY A 35 4.04 6.48 -2.58
C GLY A 35 2.99 6.29 -1.52
N VAL A 36 3.14 5.20 -0.78
CA VAL A 36 2.26 4.83 0.33
C VAL A 36 3.10 4.57 1.57
N TYR A 37 2.78 5.26 2.66
CA TYR A 37 3.30 4.98 3.99
C TYR A 37 2.33 4.10 4.78
N PHE A 38 2.87 3.11 5.49
CA PHE A 38 2.09 2.20 6.31
C PHE A 38 2.26 2.51 7.81
N GLY A 39 1.17 2.96 8.44
CA GLY A 39 1.04 3.06 9.88
C GLY A 39 0.56 1.74 10.50
N VAL A 40 0.19 1.77 11.78
CA VAL A 40 -0.26 0.57 12.52
C VAL A 40 -1.64 0.10 12.05
N ASP A 41 -2.58 1.03 11.95
CA ASP A 41 -4.00 0.79 11.62
C ASP A 41 -4.50 1.67 10.46
N PHE A 42 -3.59 2.35 9.77
CA PHE A 42 -3.90 3.21 8.63
C PHE A 42 -2.76 3.17 7.60
N TYR A 43 -3.02 3.68 6.40
CA TYR A 43 -1.98 4.01 5.43
C TYR A 43 -2.24 5.37 4.81
N GLN A 44 -1.20 5.99 4.29
CA GLN A 44 -1.24 7.33 3.71
C GLN A 44 -0.67 7.33 2.31
N LEU A 45 -1.38 7.96 1.37
CA LEU A 45 -0.86 8.29 0.06
C LEU A 45 -0.06 9.58 0.19
N LYS A 46 1.19 9.56 -0.29
CA LYS A 46 2.14 10.66 -0.17
C LYS A 46 2.65 11.09 -1.55
N ARG A 47 2.94 12.38 -1.66
CA ARG A 47 3.72 13.00 -2.73
C ARG A 47 5.06 13.43 -2.16
N PHE A 48 6.16 13.04 -2.79
CA PHE A 48 7.51 13.35 -2.37
C PHE A 48 8.08 14.46 -3.27
N GLY A 49 8.04 15.70 -2.78
CA GLY A 49 8.68 16.83 -3.46
C GLY A 49 10.13 16.98 -3.05
N SER A 50 10.87 17.83 -3.77
CA SER A 50 12.28 18.12 -3.50
C SER A 50 12.55 18.79 -2.14
N THR A 51 11.56 19.50 -1.60
CA THR A 51 11.68 20.24 -0.32
C THR A 51 10.68 19.81 0.75
N SER A 52 9.61 19.10 0.38
CA SER A 52 8.62 18.64 1.35
C SER A 52 7.83 17.43 0.87
N THR A 53 7.42 16.60 1.83
CA THR A 53 6.49 15.49 1.62
C THR A 53 5.08 15.94 1.98
N THR A 54 4.12 15.74 1.07
CA THR A 54 2.71 16.07 1.29
C THR A 54 1.90 14.79 1.44
N VAL A 55 1.09 14.71 2.51
CA VAL A 55 0.08 13.66 2.66
C VAL A 55 -1.15 14.05 1.86
N LEU A 56 -1.50 13.24 0.87
CA LEU A 56 -2.64 13.49 -0.03
C LEU A 56 -3.93 12.94 0.58
N LEU A 57 -3.84 11.77 1.18
CA LEU A 57 -4.97 11.05 1.73
C LEU A 57 -4.50 10.08 2.81
N SER A 58 -5.23 10.03 3.91
CA SER A 58 -5.05 9.02 4.97
C SER A 58 -6.27 8.11 4.97
N LYS A 59 -6.06 6.80 4.92
CA LYS A 59 -7.12 5.80 4.91
C LYS A 59 -6.97 4.86 6.11
N PRO A 60 -7.97 4.79 7.00
CA PRO A 60 -7.96 3.80 8.06
C PRO A 60 -8.18 2.40 7.47
N LEU A 61 -7.60 1.39 8.11
CA LEU A 61 -7.96 0.01 7.82
C LEU A 61 -9.37 -0.29 8.36
N PRO A 62 -10.14 -1.18 7.71
CA PRO A 62 -11.40 -1.64 8.26
C PRO A 62 -11.20 -2.26 9.65
N ARG A 63 -12.19 -2.07 10.52
CA ARG A 63 -12.23 -2.77 11.82
C ARG A 63 -12.04 -4.27 11.60
N ASP A 64 -11.16 -4.86 12.42
CA ASP A 64 -10.74 -6.26 12.40
C ASP A 64 -9.73 -6.63 11.30
N VAL A 65 -9.20 -5.67 10.55
CA VAL A 65 -8.09 -5.86 9.59
C VAL A 65 -6.88 -5.08 10.08
N ARG A 66 -5.69 -5.68 10.02
CA ARG A 66 -4.42 -5.04 10.40
C ARG A 66 -3.30 -5.44 9.47
N PHE A 67 -2.24 -4.63 9.42
CA PHE A 67 -0.96 -5.07 8.86
C PHE A 67 -0.35 -6.12 9.79
N SER A 68 -0.20 -7.35 9.29
CA SER A 68 0.57 -8.38 9.97
C SER A 68 2.06 -8.21 9.71
N GLN A 69 2.42 -7.77 8.50
CA GLN A 69 3.80 -7.55 8.10
C GLN A 69 3.86 -6.52 6.96
N VAL A 70 4.82 -5.61 7.05
CA VAL A 70 5.25 -4.73 5.97
C VAL A 70 6.77 -4.91 5.89
N SER A 71 7.29 -5.37 4.77
CA SER A 71 8.70 -5.79 4.68
C SER A 71 9.30 -5.57 3.30
N GLY A 72 10.60 -5.34 3.24
CA GLY A 72 11.32 -5.02 2.00
C GLY A 72 11.26 -3.54 1.62
N PHE A 73 10.79 -2.68 2.51
CA PHE A 73 10.64 -1.24 2.28
C PHE A 73 11.40 -0.45 3.34
N ASN A 74 12.04 0.64 2.93
CA ASN A 74 12.62 1.59 3.88
C ASN A 74 11.49 2.40 4.53
N ALA A 75 11.62 2.64 5.85
CA ALA A 75 10.67 3.44 6.64
C ALA A 75 9.18 3.05 6.53
N ASN A 76 8.87 1.80 6.15
CA ASN A 76 7.51 1.34 5.83
C ASN A 76 6.84 2.16 4.71
N GLU A 77 7.60 2.53 3.68
CA GLU A 77 7.12 3.29 2.53
C GLU A 77 7.35 2.55 1.22
N VAL A 78 6.31 2.45 0.39
CA VAL A 78 6.47 2.07 -1.02
C VAL A 78 6.52 3.35 -1.82
N ILE A 79 7.68 3.67 -2.40
CA ILE A 79 7.89 4.87 -3.20
C ILE A 79 8.01 4.45 -4.67
N PHE A 80 7.15 5.03 -5.51
CA PHE A 80 7.20 4.91 -6.96
C PHE A 80 7.88 6.13 -7.56
N ASN A 81 8.85 5.87 -8.42
CA ASN A 81 9.54 6.91 -9.16
C ASN A 81 8.80 7.30 -10.45
N VAL A 82 9.33 8.30 -11.15
CA VAL A 82 8.77 8.85 -12.40
C VAL A 82 8.66 7.84 -13.56
N TYR A 83 9.33 6.68 -13.46
CA TYR A 83 9.23 5.58 -14.42
C TYR A 83 8.19 4.53 -14.02
N GLY A 84 7.53 4.71 -12.87
CA GLY A 84 6.58 3.78 -12.31
C GLY A 84 7.22 2.55 -11.66
N ALA A 85 8.54 2.52 -11.51
CA ALA A 85 9.27 1.51 -10.74
C ALA A 85 9.28 1.89 -9.25
N VAL A 86 9.51 0.91 -8.38
CA VAL A 86 9.68 1.18 -6.93
C VAL A 86 11.14 1.25 -6.55
N GLU A 87 11.45 2.06 -5.53
CA GLU A 87 12.79 2.11 -4.93
C GLU A 87 13.17 0.77 -4.31
N GLU A 88 12.27 0.18 -3.52
CA GLU A 88 12.43 -1.17 -2.98
C GLU A 88 11.23 -2.08 -3.28
N ALA A 89 11.55 -3.32 -3.62
CA ALA A 89 10.55 -4.38 -3.77
C ALA A 89 10.27 -5.05 -2.42
N GLY A 90 9.03 -5.45 -2.20
CA GLY A 90 8.64 -5.98 -0.91
C GLY A 90 7.26 -6.62 -0.87
N ASN A 91 6.83 -6.90 0.35
CA ASN A 91 5.58 -7.59 0.65
C ASN A 91 4.82 -6.89 1.77
N ILE A 92 3.50 -6.85 1.61
CA ILE A 92 2.54 -6.39 2.60
C ILE A 92 1.60 -7.55 2.90
N ILE A 93 1.48 -7.93 4.16
CA ILE A 93 0.56 -8.97 4.62
C ILE A 93 -0.50 -8.31 5.50
N LEU A 94 -1.75 -8.38 5.06
CA LEU A 94 -2.92 -8.05 5.85
C LEU A 94 -3.44 -9.31 6.53
N THR A 95 -3.91 -9.17 7.77
CA THR A 95 -4.61 -10.24 8.48
C THR A 95 -5.90 -9.74 9.11
N ASN A 96 -6.86 -10.64 9.30
CA ASN A 96 -8.06 -10.35 10.08
C ASN A 96 -8.04 -11.02 11.46
N SER A 97 -9.06 -10.76 12.28
CA SER A 97 -9.21 -11.36 13.62
C SER A 97 -9.40 -12.89 13.63
N ARG A 98 -9.59 -13.52 12.47
CA ARG A 98 -9.63 -14.99 12.30
C ARG A 98 -8.30 -15.56 11.80
N ASN A 99 -7.24 -14.75 11.78
CA ASN A 99 -5.92 -15.09 11.23
C ASN A 99 -5.93 -15.47 9.75
N GLU A 100 -6.98 -15.12 9.00
CA GLU A 100 -6.94 -15.20 7.54
C GLU A 100 -6.01 -14.10 7.02
N THR A 101 -5.27 -14.38 5.95
CA THR A 101 -4.26 -13.46 5.42
C THR A 101 -4.47 -13.14 3.95
N LYS A 102 -4.09 -11.93 3.55
CA LYS A 102 -3.94 -11.51 2.16
C LYS A 102 -2.59 -10.85 1.96
N ALA A 103 -1.90 -11.25 0.90
CA ALA A 103 -0.57 -10.73 0.61
C ALA A 103 -0.61 -9.86 -0.65
N LEU A 104 0.10 -8.73 -0.60
CA LEU A 104 0.43 -7.92 -1.74
C LEU A 104 1.94 -8.00 -1.95
N ASN A 105 2.36 -8.45 -3.13
CA ASN A 105 3.75 -8.42 -3.56
C ASN A 105 3.95 -7.25 -4.53
N ILE A 106 4.95 -6.43 -4.24
CA ILE A 106 5.36 -5.30 -5.06
C ILE A 106 6.72 -5.62 -5.65
N ARG A 107 6.78 -5.72 -6.98
CA ARG A 107 8.01 -6.04 -7.73
C ARG A 107 8.79 -4.77 -8.06
N PRO A 108 10.10 -4.86 -8.36
CA PRO A 108 10.91 -3.69 -8.73
C PRO A 108 10.32 -2.86 -9.86
N SER A 109 9.63 -3.51 -10.81
CA SER A 109 8.93 -2.85 -11.92
C SER A 109 7.68 -2.04 -11.51
N GLY A 110 7.38 -1.94 -10.21
CA GLY A 110 6.14 -1.36 -9.68
C GLY A 110 4.90 -2.22 -9.91
N PHE A 111 5.04 -3.46 -10.38
CA PHE A 111 3.91 -4.36 -10.53
C PHE A 111 3.42 -4.85 -9.16
N VAL A 112 2.13 -4.65 -8.88
CA VAL A 112 1.47 -5.07 -7.65
C VAL A 112 0.63 -6.32 -7.90
N LYS A 113 0.93 -7.41 -7.19
CA LYS A 113 0.17 -8.66 -7.26
C LYS A 113 -0.49 -8.95 -5.92
N VAL A 114 -1.79 -9.28 -5.95
CA VAL A 114 -2.57 -9.69 -4.77
C VAL A 114 -2.73 -11.21 -4.77
N TYR A 115 -2.55 -11.84 -3.60
CA TYR A 115 -2.74 -13.27 -3.34
C TYR A 115 -3.84 -13.47 -2.31
#